data_AF-A0A7U9X8V6-F1
#
_entry.id   AF-A0A7U9X8V6-F1
#
_cell.length_a   1.000
_cell.length_b   1.000
_cell.length_c   1.000
_cell.angle_alpha   90.00
_cell.angle_beta   90.00
_cell.angle_gamma   90.00
#
_symmetry.space_group_name_H-M   'P 1'
#
loop_
_entity.id
_entity.type
_entity.pdbx_description
1 polymer ?
#
loop_
_entity_poly.entity_id
_entity_poly.type
_entity_poly.pdbx_seq_one_letter_code
_entity_poly.pdbx_strand_id
1 'polypeptide(L)'
;MRYGRCCAICEMCKMNPCHSMCPNYIPRKAPHYCSSCGDGIYDGEEYIENVDGEYRHYECFHGMRDLLEWLGYKIKTMEDTYE
;
A
#
# COMPACT_ATOMS: atom_id res chain seq x y z
N MET A 1 0.79 16.56 35.58
CA MET A 1 -0.44 16.00 34.98
C MET A 1 -1.40 17.13 34.60
N ARG A 2 -1.54 17.45 33.32
CA ARG A 2 -2.70 18.17 32.76
C ARG A 2 -3.01 17.55 31.40
N TYR A 3 -4.12 16.84 31.37
CA TYR A 3 -4.72 16.22 30.19
C TYR A 3 -5.19 17.30 29.18
N GLY A 4 -5.07 17.01 27.88
CA GLY A 4 -6.01 17.48 26.86
C GLY A 4 -5.78 18.87 26.24
N ARG A 5 -5.10 18.90 25.08
CA ARG A 5 -5.65 19.39 23.80
C ARG A 5 -4.62 19.26 22.67
N CYS A 6 -4.91 18.34 21.76
CA CYS A 6 -4.35 18.29 20.41
C CYS A 6 -4.60 19.63 19.66
N CYS A 7 -3.85 19.84 18.58
CA CYS A 7 -4.03 20.87 17.55
C CYS A 7 -3.24 22.18 17.74
N ALA A 8 -1.90 22.12 17.74
CA ALA A 8 -1.12 23.28 17.30
C ALA A 8 -1.28 23.37 15.77
N ILE A 9 -2.09 24.31 15.32
CA ILE A 9 -2.18 24.66 13.90
C ILE A 9 -0.77 24.95 13.40
N CYS A 10 -0.36 24.35 12.29
CA CYS A 10 1.02 24.50 11.83
C CYS A 10 1.33 25.98 11.56
N GLU A 11 2.42 26.52 12.11
CA GLU A 11 2.71 27.95 11.95
C GLU A 11 3.00 28.36 10.50
N MET A 12 3.42 27.40 9.67
CA MET A 12 3.75 27.57 8.26
C MET A 12 2.53 27.53 7.34
N CYS A 13 1.66 26.52 7.47
CA CYS A 13 0.51 26.35 6.58
C CYS A 13 -0.83 26.74 7.21
N LYS A 14 -0.84 27.11 8.50
CA LYS A 14 -2.04 27.46 9.29
C LYS A 14 -3.17 26.44 9.13
N MET A 15 -2.82 25.17 8.95
CA MET A 15 -3.75 24.03 8.84
C MET A 15 -3.39 22.95 9.86
N ASN A 16 -4.39 22.13 10.21
CA ASN A 16 -4.19 20.92 10.99
C ASN A 16 -5.19 19.81 10.56
N PRO A 17 -4.72 18.67 10.01
CA PRO A 17 -3.33 18.35 9.69
C PRO A 17 -2.75 19.30 8.64
N CYS A 18 -1.42 19.39 8.57
CA CYS A 18 -0.74 20.21 7.57
C CYS A 18 -1.19 19.86 6.14
N HIS A 19 -1.08 20.81 5.22
CA HIS A 19 -1.23 20.53 3.79
C HIS A 19 -0.09 19.63 3.30
N SER A 20 -0.33 18.76 2.31
CA SER A 20 0.67 17.84 1.74
C SER A 20 1.97 18.50 1.27
N MET A 21 1.90 19.78 0.90
CA MET A 21 3.03 20.61 0.44
C MET A 21 3.81 21.29 1.57
N CYS A 22 3.37 21.13 2.82
CA CYS A 22 4.05 21.73 3.97
C CYS A 22 5.22 20.83 4.40
N PRO A 23 6.40 21.37 4.75
CA PRO A 23 7.50 20.57 5.28
C PRO A 23 7.16 19.85 6.60
N ASN A 24 6.18 20.36 7.33
CA ASN A 24 5.66 19.74 8.56
C ASN A 24 4.50 18.76 8.28
N TYR A 25 4.26 18.41 7.02
CA TYR A 25 3.26 17.41 6.67
C TYR A 25 3.73 16.04 7.11
N ILE A 26 3.02 15.49 8.10
CA ILE A 26 3.12 14.09 8.44
C ILE A 26 2.02 13.40 7.64
N PRO A 27 2.35 12.64 6.59
CA PRO A 27 1.36 11.86 5.88
C PRO A 27 0.64 10.96 6.88
N ARG A 28 -0.69 10.87 6.75
CA ARG A 28 -1.46 9.92 7.54
C ARG A 28 -0.90 8.54 7.24
N LYS A 29 -0.66 7.74 8.28
CA LYS A 29 -0.25 6.34 8.09
C LYS A 29 -1.30 5.67 7.22
N ALA A 30 -0.87 5.08 6.12
CA ALA A 30 -1.76 4.30 5.30
C ALA A 30 -2.28 3.10 6.12
N PRO A 31 -3.54 2.71 5.94
CA PRO A 31 -4.10 1.55 6.63
C PRO A 31 -3.42 0.25 6.17
N HIS A 32 -3.01 0.19 4.91
CA HIS A 32 -2.35 -0.95 4.29
C HIS A 32 -1.07 -0.47 3.59
N TYR A 33 -0.09 -1.36 3.52
CA TYR A 33 1.19 -1.10 2.86
C TYR A 33 1.42 -2.17 1.81
N CYS A 34 1.94 -1.75 0.66
CA CYS A 34 2.23 -2.64 -0.45
C CYS A 34 3.47 -3.49 -0.16
N SER A 35 3.36 -4.80 -0.31
CA SER A 35 4.46 -5.76 -0.10
C SER A 35 5.58 -5.65 -1.14
N SER A 36 5.34 -4.98 -2.27
CA SER A 36 6.32 -4.80 -3.35
C SER A 36 7.15 -3.52 -3.20
N CYS A 37 6.48 -2.36 -3.14
CA CYS A 37 7.16 -1.05 -3.07
C CYS A 37 7.34 -0.52 -1.64
N GLY A 38 6.57 -1.02 -0.67
CA GLY A 38 6.57 -0.53 0.71
C GLY A 38 5.78 0.77 0.91
N ASP A 39 5.21 1.34 -0.15
CA ASP A 39 4.34 2.51 -0.05
C ASP A 39 2.98 2.17 0.56
N GLY A 40 2.41 3.17 1.21
CA GLY A 40 1.06 3.11 1.73
C GLY A 40 0.03 3.03 0.61
N ILE A 41 -1.02 2.25 0.82
CA ILE A 41 -2.17 2.18 -0.09
C ILE A 41 -3.22 3.19 0.39
N TYR A 42 -3.50 4.18 -0.44
CA TYR A 42 -4.38 5.30 -0.11
C TYR A 42 -5.77 5.16 -0.76
N ASP A 43 -6.70 6.00 -0.32
CA ASP A 43 -8.06 6.05 -0.85
C ASP A 43 -8.05 6.39 -2.34
N GLY A 44 -8.69 5.52 -3.16
CA GLY A 44 -8.71 5.63 -4.61
C GLY A 44 -7.62 4.83 -5.34
N GLU A 45 -6.67 4.22 -4.63
CA GLU A 45 -5.67 3.33 -5.24
C GLU A 45 -6.21 1.91 -5.39
N GLU A 46 -5.90 1.27 -6.52
CA GLU A 46 -6.24 -0.12 -6.78
C GLU A 46 -5.21 -1.04 -6.10
N TYR A 47 -5.69 -2.01 -5.33
CA TYR A 47 -4.86 -2.99 -4.65
C TYR A 47 -5.49 -4.38 -4.65
N ILE A 48 -4.66 -5.39 -4.41
CA ILE A 48 -5.07 -6.78 -4.23
C ILE A 48 -4.62 -7.24 -2.84
N GLU A 49 -5.48 -8.01 -2.17
CA GLU A 49 -5.20 -8.73 -0.94
C GLU A 49 -5.03 -10.24 -1.25
N ASN A 50 -3.95 -10.84 -0.76
CA ASN A 50 -3.75 -12.29 -0.84
C ASN A 50 -4.33 -12.99 0.40
N VAL A 51 -4.55 -14.32 0.32
CA VAL A 51 -5.00 -15.18 1.43
C VAL A 51 -4.06 -15.15 2.65
N ASP A 52 -2.79 -14.81 2.44
CA ASP A 52 -1.79 -14.61 3.51
C ASP A 52 -1.96 -13.27 4.26
N GLY A 53 -2.92 -12.41 3.86
CA GLY A 53 -3.16 -11.09 4.44
C GLY A 53 -2.15 -10.03 3.99
N GLU A 54 -1.45 -10.27 2.88
CA GLU A 54 -0.57 -9.29 2.26
C GLU A 54 -1.35 -8.41 1.27
N TYR A 55 -1.01 -7.12 1.25
CA TYR A 55 -1.58 -6.14 0.32
C TYR A 55 -0.53 -5.73 -0.70
N ARG A 56 -0.94 -5.54 -1.96
CA ARG A 56 -0.06 -5.05 -3.02
C ARG A 56 -0.84 -4.16 -3.99
N HIS A 57 -0.25 -3.03 -4.39
CA HIS A 57 -0.84 -2.18 -5.42
C HIS A 57 -1.01 -2.95 -6.73
N TYR A 58 -2.09 -2.70 -7.46
CA TYR A 58 -2.34 -3.34 -8.75
C TYR A 58 -1.29 -2.97 -9.79
N GLU A 59 -0.79 -1.74 -9.76
CA GLU A 59 0.29 -1.27 -10.66
C GLU A 59 1.67 -1.87 -10.34
N CYS A 60 1.86 -2.43 -9.13
CA CYS A 60 3.12 -3.05 -8.74
C CYS A 60 3.34 -4.43 -9.35
N PHE A 61 2.34 -5.02 -10.02
CA PHE A 61 2.50 -6.30 -10.68
C PHE A 61 3.15 -6.14 -12.06
N HIS A 62 4.27 -6.84 -12.28
CA HIS A 62 4.99 -6.83 -13.56
C HIS A 62 4.38 -7.75 -14.64
N GLY A 63 3.23 -8.35 -14.36
CA GLY A 63 2.48 -9.19 -15.30
C GLY A 63 1.65 -10.27 -14.62
N MET A 64 0.85 -11.00 -15.41
CA MET A 64 -0.03 -12.06 -14.89
C MET A 64 0.71 -13.18 -14.17
N ARG A 65 1.94 -13.50 -14.60
CA ARG A 65 2.73 -14.54 -13.94
C ARG A 65 3.14 -14.15 -12.52
N ASP A 66 3.61 -12.92 -12.33
CA ASP A 66 3.97 -12.37 -11.01
C ASP A 66 2.77 -12.35 -10.07
N LEU A 67 1.60 -11.93 -10.58
CA LEU A 67 0.34 -11.97 -9.85
C LEU A 67 -0.03 -13.39 -9.41
N LEU A 68 0.00 -14.35 -10.33
CA LEU A 68 -0.36 -15.75 -10.05
C LEU A 68 0.60 -16.39 -9.03
N GLU A 69 1.90 -16.16 -9.17
CA GLU A 69 2.89 -16.64 -8.21
C GLU A 69 2.71 -15.99 -6.84
N TRP A 70 2.44 -14.68 -6.78
CA TRP A 70 2.17 -13.96 -5.54
C TRP A 70 0.88 -14.43 -4.84
N LEU A 71 -0.15 -14.78 -5.62
CA LEU A 71 -1.38 -15.41 -5.12
C LEU A 71 -1.18 -16.90 -4.70
N GLY A 72 0.02 -17.45 -4.86
CA GLY A 72 0.34 -18.83 -4.49
C GLY A 72 -0.05 -19.90 -5.53
N TYR A 73 -0.43 -19.49 -6.74
CA TYR A 73 -0.69 -20.44 -7.83
C TYR A 73 0.60 -20.94 -8.47
N LYS A 74 0.67 -22.24 -8.74
CA LYS A 74 1.74 -22.84 -9.54
C LYS A 74 1.33 -22.89 -11.00
N ILE A 75 2.04 -22.15 -11.85
CA ILE A 75 1.91 -22.26 -13.30
C ILE A 75 2.57 -23.58 -13.73
N LYS A 76 1.79 -24.47 -14.32
CA LYS A 76 2.25 -25.76 -14.84
C LYS A 76 2.11 -25.77 -16.35
N THR A 77 3.12 -26.29 -17.03
CA THR A 77 3.04 -26.64 -18.45
C THR A 77 2.69 -28.12 -18.52
N MET A 78 1.73 -28.50 -19.36
CA MET A 78 1.50 -29.92 -19.65
C MET A 78 2.72 -30.42 -20.45
N GLU A 79 3.44 -31.37 -19.88
CA GLU A 79 4.46 -32.12 -20.62
C GLU A 79 3.71 -33.23 -21.36
N ASP A 80 3.57 -33.08 -22.68
CA ASP A 80 3.13 -34.14 -23.57
C ASP A 80 4.22 -35.23 -23.64
N THR A 81 4.23 -36.15 -22.68
CA THR A 81 4.97 -37.40 -22.82
C THR A 81 4.16 -38.33 -23.73
N TYR A 82 4.34 -38.19 -25.04
CA TYR A 82 4.00 -39.25 -25.99
C TYR A 82 5.09 -40.33 -25.90
N GLU A 83 4.77 -41.47 -25.30
CA GLU A 83 5.54 -42.72 -25.42
C GLU A 83 5.31 -43.40 -26.78
#